data_AF-A0A3M7SX79-F1
#
_entry.id   AF-A0A3M7SX79-F1
#
_cell.length_a   1.000
_cell.length_b   1.000
_cell.length_c   1.000
_cell.angle_alpha   90.00
_cell.angle_beta   90.00
_cell.angle_gamma   90.00
#
_symmetry.space_group_name_H-M   'P 1'
#
loop_
_entity.id
_entity.type
_entity.pdbx_description
1 polymer ?
#
loop_
_entity_poly.entity_id
_entity_poly.type
_entity_poly.pdbx_seq_one_letter_code
_entity_poly.pdbx_strand_id
1 'polypeptide(L)'
;MENYSLFWQKSTIAIAFASLLFLYFLYHLNNIFVLNVRFFKKVFYILKKLIKNLVVVFLIIIMNRKRLRTSRMTDAANESSNNSDLGNLKMFEFVRIKCTKSSEVRILKNEISNLASRFSYSYSLRDTSPDTDNSRNQNQSIHYGVPKKRSGHRAVCNNENMWIWGGFCPIREQNINEDDEDNENVYPSPLFPELWRFNFNTRRWCLLKTTGDIPDKFVASHSTILHGTSTLIVFGGTGFPFGESLSNSLYICNLGTLVWKKYELKGQKPLPLYGSSLLTVGDNLYILFGTNAVQYCSNVYRVNIKTLESVKLFDSIELIENATVADTHRLNQLYPNDFLTGRYRQEVVYYENKLYTFGGGKIDGDAHCFENLPAFNIETDNWEFINTYADVKTNSFPEKRKFHSCIRISDYVYVFGGMHCDLENNVFRSVENCVWRLNMLNLRWQKLDLKIPCLTYFHAACANDNGQVFIHGGVKSVNETNTRVNHLYSVSLMIPKLGDICWTKLIVNYPKLVYMNKKYLLSLGIPNEFIRRIN
;
A
#
# COMPACT_ATOMS: atom_id res chain seq x y z
N MET A 1 18.24 -21.78 42.10
CA MET A 1 16.81 -21.50 41.87
C MET A 1 16.32 -20.21 42.53
N GLU A 2 17.03 -19.63 43.50
CA GLU A 2 16.60 -18.41 44.21
C GLU A 2 16.70 -17.10 43.38
N ASN A 3 17.62 -17.01 42.42
CA ASN A 3 17.74 -15.83 41.54
C ASN A 3 16.61 -15.68 40.50
N TYR A 4 15.82 -16.73 40.24
CA TYR A 4 14.64 -16.63 39.35
C TYR A 4 13.43 -16.04 40.09
N SER A 5 13.29 -16.30 41.39
CA SER A 5 12.21 -15.76 42.23
C SER A 5 12.27 -14.22 42.32
N LEU A 6 13.47 -13.68 42.51
CA LEU A 6 13.70 -12.23 42.63
C LEU A 6 13.44 -11.49 41.31
N PHE A 7 13.75 -12.11 40.16
CA PHE A 7 13.50 -11.54 38.83
C PHE A 7 12.00 -11.50 38.48
N TRP A 8 11.24 -12.54 38.84
CA TRP A 8 9.79 -12.54 38.66
C TRP A 8 9.10 -11.56 39.63
N GLN A 9 9.54 -11.45 40.88
CA GLN A 9 9.05 -10.41 41.79
C GLN A 9 9.30 -9.01 41.24
N LYS A 10 10.51 -8.72 40.72
CA LYS A 10 10.82 -7.42 40.11
C LYS A 10 10.03 -7.14 38.82
N SER A 11 9.74 -8.18 38.03
CA SER A 11 8.95 -8.06 36.80
C SER A 11 7.45 -7.85 37.09
N THR A 12 6.91 -8.55 38.09
CA THR A 12 5.53 -8.35 38.57
C THR A 12 5.38 -6.99 39.24
N ILE A 13 6.37 -6.54 40.00
CA ILE A 13 6.43 -5.18 40.56
C ILE A 13 6.50 -4.15 39.44
N ALA A 14 7.34 -4.33 38.41
CA ALA A 14 7.45 -3.39 37.28
C ALA A 14 6.14 -3.28 36.47
N ILE A 15 5.43 -4.39 36.25
CA ILE A 15 4.14 -4.40 35.57
C ILE A 15 3.05 -3.78 36.46
N ALA A 16 3.07 -4.04 37.76
CA ALA A 16 2.18 -3.40 38.72
C ALA A 16 2.46 -1.90 38.82
N PHE A 17 3.72 -1.48 38.79
CA PHE A 17 4.15 -0.09 38.80
C PHE A 17 3.76 0.63 37.52
N ALA A 18 3.92 0.00 36.35
CA ALA A 18 3.48 0.55 35.06
C ALA A 18 1.95 0.66 34.99
N SER A 19 1.23 -0.31 35.57
CA SER A 19 -0.23 -0.28 35.68
C SER A 19 -0.70 0.80 36.66
N LEU A 20 0.01 1.00 37.78
CA LEU A 20 -0.24 2.06 38.77
C LEU A 20 0.12 3.45 38.22
N LEU A 21 1.21 3.61 37.48
CA LEU A 21 1.54 4.86 36.77
C LEU A 21 0.51 5.19 35.70
N PHE A 22 0.01 4.18 34.97
CA PHE A 22 -1.05 4.35 33.99
C PHE A 22 -2.39 4.72 34.66
N LEU A 23 -2.71 4.11 35.81
CA LEU A 23 -3.87 4.48 36.62
C LEU A 23 -3.73 5.86 37.27
N TYR A 24 -2.53 6.24 37.72
CA TYR A 24 -2.21 7.57 38.25
C TYR A 24 -2.30 8.64 37.17
N PHE A 25 -1.84 8.33 35.95
CA PHE A 25 -1.99 9.18 34.77
C PHE A 25 -3.47 9.34 34.38
N LEU A 26 -4.26 8.26 34.47
CA LEU A 26 -5.73 8.32 34.27
C LEU A 26 -6.45 9.08 35.40
N TYR A 27 -5.97 8.98 36.65
CA TYR A 27 -6.51 9.72 37.81
C TYR A 27 -6.24 11.21 37.69
N HIS A 28 -5.05 11.62 37.23
CA HIS A 28 -4.75 13.03 36.97
C HIS A 28 -5.43 13.58 35.72
N LEU A 29 -5.70 12.76 34.71
CA LEU A 29 -6.62 13.12 33.62
C LEU A 29 -8.06 13.35 34.13
N ASN A 30 -8.46 12.69 35.20
CA ASN A 30 -9.77 12.85 35.85
C ASN A 30 -9.95 14.22 36.52
N ASN A 31 -8.87 14.91 36.89
CA ASN A 31 -8.91 16.28 37.41
C ASN A 31 -9.03 17.35 36.31
N ILE A 32 -8.93 16.97 35.02
CA ILE A 32 -8.94 17.93 33.91
C ILE A 32 -10.20 17.85 33.04
N PHE A 33 -11.02 16.80 33.13
CA PHE A 33 -12.28 16.74 32.39
C PHE A 33 -13.40 16.02 33.16
N VAL A 34 -14.37 16.80 33.64
CA VAL A 34 -15.71 16.30 33.97
C VAL A 34 -16.38 15.90 32.66
N LEU A 35 -16.52 14.59 32.36
CA LEU A 35 -17.72 13.97 31.76
C LEU A 35 -17.52 12.51 31.27
N ASN A 36 -18.62 11.77 31.43
CA ASN A 36 -19.11 10.62 30.65
C ASN A 36 -18.77 9.19 31.13
N VAL A 37 -19.53 8.73 32.13
CA VAL A 37 -19.60 7.34 32.66
C VAL A 37 -19.76 6.27 31.57
N ARG A 38 -20.35 6.59 30.41
CA ARG A 38 -20.49 5.66 29.27
C ARG A 38 -19.15 5.35 28.58
N PHE A 39 -18.21 6.30 28.55
CA PHE A 39 -16.87 6.09 28.00
C PHE A 39 -16.07 5.13 28.88
N PHE A 40 -16.11 5.34 30.20
CA PHE A 40 -15.45 4.45 31.17
C PHE A 40 -16.01 3.04 31.14
N LYS A 41 -17.33 2.83 31.01
CA LYS A 41 -17.89 1.47 30.85
C LYS A 41 -17.36 0.76 29.59
N LYS A 42 -17.18 1.48 28.48
CA LYS A 42 -16.58 0.91 27.25
C LYS A 42 -15.09 0.61 27.40
N VAL A 43 -14.32 1.52 28.00
CA VAL A 43 -12.88 1.31 28.26
C VAL A 43 -12.66 0.15 29.22
N PHE A 44 -13.45 0.06 30.30
CA PHE A 44 -13.37 -1.04 31.27
C PHE A 44 -13.81 -2.38 30.65
N TYR A 45 -14.81 -2.38 29.76
CA TYR A 45 -15.20 -3.57 29.00
C TYR A 45 -14.09 -4.04 28.04
N ILE A 46 -13.42 -3.11 27.35
CA ILE A 46 -12.28 -3.40 26.47
C ILE A 46 -11.10 -3.94 27.29
N LEU A 47 -10.76 -3.32 28.41
CA LEU A 47 -9.72 -3.78 29.34
C LEU A 47 -10.03 -5.17 29.91
N LYS A 48 -11.28 -5.42 30.33
CA LYS A 48 -11.71 -6.74 30.83
C LYS A 48 -11.55 -7.81 29.73
N LYS A 49 -11.82 -7.46 28.47
CA LYS A 49 -11.65 -8.36 27.31
C LYS A 49 -10.18 -8.60 26.97
N LEU A 50 -9.34 -7.57 27.07
CA LEU A 50 -7.88 -7.65 26.87
C LEU A 50 -7.21 -8.50 27.95
N ILE A 51 -7.59 -8.30 29.22
CA ILE A 51 -7.13 -9.10 30.36
C ILE A 51 -7.61 -10.54 30.21
N LYS A 52 -8.88 -10.77 29.82
CA LYS A 52 -9.39 -12.13 29.58
C LYS A 52 -8.64 -12.84 28.44
N ASN A 53 -8.28 -12.12 27.38
CA ASN A 53 -7.47 -12.65 26.28
C ASN A 53 -6.02 -12.90 26.69
N LEU A 54 -5.42 -12.03 27.51
CA LEU A 54 -4.10 -12.25 28.10
C LEU A 54 -4.11 -13.47 29.02
N VAL A 55 -5.17 -13.68 29.79
CA VAL A 55 -5.36 -14.88 30.63
C VAL A 55 -5.53 -16.14 29.76
N VAL A 56 -6.23 -16.06 28.62
CA VAL A 56 -6.31 -17.19 27.66
C VAL A 56 -4.94 -17.50 27.07
N VAL A 57 -4.17 -16.47 26.67
CA VAL A 57 -2.78 -16.65 26.20
C VAL A 57 -1.92 -17.25 27.31
N PHE A 58 -2.07 -16.81 28.56
CA PHE A 58 -1.35 -17.34 29.71
C PHE A 58 -1.76 -18.79 30.03
N LEU A 59 -3.04 -19.13 29.91
CA LEU A 59 -3.56 -20.50 30.07
C LEU A 59 -3.05 -21.42 28.95
N ILE A 60 -2.98 -20.94 27.70
CA ILE A 60 -2.38 -21.66 26.58
C ILE A 60 -0.88 -21.91 26.83
N ILE A 61 -0.16 -20.91 27.38
CA ILE A 61 1.24 -21.05 27.78
C ILE A 61 1.41 -22.08 28.91
N ILE A 62 0.51 -22.10 29.90
CA ILE A 62 0.51 -23.08 31.00
C ILE A 62 0.15 -24.49 30.52
N MET A 63 -0.84 -24.61 29.63
CA MET A 63 -1.25 -25.89 29.04
C MET A 63 -0.16 -26.48 28.14
N ASN A 64 0.54 -25.65 27.36
CA ASN A 64 1.71 -26.07 26.57
C ASN A 64 2.91 -26.44 27.45
N ARG A 65 3.10 -25.80 28.61
CA ARG A 65 4.09 -26.21 29.62
C ARG A 65 3.79 -27.58 30.25
N LYS A 66 2.52 -27.92 30.50
CA LYS A 66 2.14 -29.27 30.95
C LYS A 66 2.40 -30.33 29.88
N ARG A 67 2.12 -30.03 28.61
CA ARG A 67 2.36 -30.92 27.46
C ARG A 67 3.85 -31.16 27.18
N LEU A 68 4.70 -30.14 27.38
CA LEU A 68 6.16 -30.24 27.31
C LEU A 68 6.77 -30.98 28.52
N ARG A 69 6.12 -30.98 29.67
CA ARG A 69 6.54 -31.79 30.84
C ARG A 69 6.28 -33.27 30.61
N THR A 70 5.16 -33.63 29.98
CA THR A 70 4.84 -35.02 29.62
C THR A 70 5.74 -35.57 28.51
N SER A 71 6.20 -34.76 27.55
CA SER A 71 7.17 -35.21 26.53
C SER A 71 8.61 -35.27 27.06
N ARG A 72 9.00 -34.39 27.99
CA ARG A 72 10.33 -34.48 28.62
C ARG A 72 10.49 -35.65 29.58
N MET A 73 9.40 -36.23 30.09
CA MET A 73 9.47 -37.47 30.88
C MET A 73 9.66 -38.72 30.01
N THR A 74 9.30 -38.68 28.71
CA THR A 74 9.61 -39.76 27.77
C THR A 74 11.00 -39.63 27.18
N ASP A 75 11.52 -38.40 27.04
CA ASP A 75 12.82 -38.15 26.38
C ASP A 75 14.01 -38.16 27.37
N ALA A 76 13.79 -37.96 28.67
CA ALA A 76 14.84 -38.00 29.70
C ALA A 76 15.26 -39.43 30.13
N ALA A 77 14.75 -40.47 29.46
CA ALA A 77 15.21 -41.85 29.62
C ALA A 77 16.41 -42.19 28.70
N ASN A 78 16.73 -41.35 27.71
CA ASN A 78 17.85 -41.57 26.80
C ASN A 78 18.73 -40.32 26.72
N GLU A 79 20.04 -40.54 26.89
CA GLU A 79 21.16 -39.63 26.63
C GLU A 79 21.61 -38.72 27.77
N SER A 80 22.54 -39.28 28.54
CA SER A 80 23.48 -38.57 29.40
C SER A 80 24.84 -38.37 28.70
N SER A 81 25.48 -37.24 29.05
CA SER A 81 26.92 -36.93 28.97
C SER A 81 27.46 -36.27 27.68
N ASN A 82 27.59 -34.94 27.71
CA ASN A 82 28.88 -34.26 27.92
C ASN A 82 28.76 -32.76 27.57
N ASN A 83 29.25 -31.89 28.47
CA ASN A 83 29.24 -30.46 28.27
C ASN A 83 30.41 -29.83 29.04
N SER A 84 31.30 -29.14 28.35
CA SER A 84 31.82 -27.83 28.75
C SER A 84 32.86 -27.32 27.74
N ASP A 85 32.46 -26.39 26.88
CA ASP A 85 33.14 -25.10 26.68
C ASP A 85 32.49 -24.32 25.53
N LEU A 86 31.82 -23.21 25.86
CA LEU A 86 31.90 -21.97 25.09
C LEU A 86 31.24 -20.81 25.85
N GLY A 87 32.07 -19.87 26.32
CA GLY A 87 31.65 -18.56 26.77
C GLY A 87 31.42 -17.59 25.60
N ASN A 88 30.58 -16.59 25.86
CA ASN A 88 30.27 -15.38 25.09
C ASN A 88 29.38 -15.51 23.84
N LEU A 89 28.09 -15.14 23.95
CA LEU A 89 27.37 -14.33 22.95
C LEU A 89 25.97 -13.86 23.43
N LYS A 90 25.80 -12.52 23.45
CA LYS A 90 24.60 -11.70 23.19
C LYS A 90 23.34 -11.86 24.06
N MET A 91 23.23 -10.94 25.02
CA MET A 91 22.04 -10.63 25.81
C MET A 91 21.14 -9.61 25.06
N PHE A 92 20.38 -10.05 24.06
CA PHE A 92 19.16 -9.39 23.53
C PHE A 92 18.41 -10.38 22.63
N GLU A 93 17.74 -11.37 23.23
CA GLU A 93 16.67 -12.12 22.53
C GLU A 93 15.36 -11.87 23.28
N PHE A 94 14.54 -10.98 22.71
CA PHE A 94 13.08 -11.04 22.90
C PHE A 94 12.63 -12.45 22.57
N VAL A 95 11.71 -13.00 23.37
CA VAL A 95 11.13 -14.35 23.24
C VAL A 95 10.93 -14.73 21.77
N ARG A 96 11.90 -15.46 21.20
CA ARG A 96 11.71 -16.23 19.99
C ARG A 96 10.82 -17.38 20.39
N ILE A 97 9.52 -17.26 20.11
CA ILE A 97 8.67 -18.44 20.00
C ILE A 97 9.31 -19.25 18.86
N LYS A 98 10.07 -20.29 19.20
CA LYS A 98 10.47 -21.33 18.25
C LYS A 98 9.20 -22.08 17.87
N CYS A 99 8.42 -21.48 16.98
CA CYS A 99 7.38 -22.16 16.26
C CYS A 99 8.11 -22.93 15.15
N THR A 100 8.32 -24.24 15.37
CA THR A 100 9.17 -25.07 14.51
C THR A 100 8.50 -25.49 13.21
N LYS A 101 7.21 -25.16 13.03
CA LYS A 101 6.46 -25.40 11.80
C LYS A 101 6.04 -24.07 11.17
N SER A 102 6.39 -23.84 9.91
CA SER A 102 6.07 -22.59 9.19
C SER A 102 4.55 -22.34 9.12
N SER A 103 3.74 -23.40 9.15
CA SER A 103 2.28 -23.36 9.17
C SER A 103 1.71 -22.69 10.44
N GLU A 104 2.29 -22.95 11.61
CA GLU A 104 1.80 -22.38 12.89
C GLU A 104 2.11 -20.88 13.00
N VAL A 105 3.28 -20.43 12.51
CA VAL A 105 3.61 -19.00 12.38
C VAL A 105 2.65 -18.30 11.43
N ARG A 106 2.31 -18.94 10.31
CA ARG A 106 1.38 -18.41 9.30
C ARG A 106 -0.03 -18.26 9.88
N ILE A 107 -0.50 -19.25 10.64
CA ILE A 107 -1.80 -19.19 11.35
C ILE A 107 -1.82 -18.03 12.35
N LEU A 108 -0.80 -17.89 13.20
CA LEU A 108 -0.73 -16.82 14.20
C LEU A 108 -0.71 -15.43 13.54
N LYS A 109 0.04 -15.26 12.45
CA LYS A 109 0.05 -14.02 11.65
C LYS A 109 -1.34 -13.70 11.07
N ASN A 110 -2.06 -14.72 10.58
CA ASN A 110 -3.42 -14.55 10.08
C ASN A 110 -4.40 -14.15 11.19
N GLU A 111 -4.31 -14.74 12.39
CA GLU A 111 -5.15 -14.33 13.52
C GLU A 111 -4.86 -12.89 13.97
N ILE A 112 -3.58 -12.48 14.00
CA ILE A 112 -3.20 -11.10 14.31
C ILE A 112 -3.70 -10.14 13.24
N SER A 113 -3.60 -10.48 11.95
CA SER A 113 -4.16 -9.70 10.84
C SER A 113 -5.69 -9.59 10.92
N ASN A 114 -6.38 -10.68 11.29
CA ASN A 114 -7.81 -10.68 11.56
C ASN A 114 -8.17 -9.76 12.72
N LEU A 115 -7.39 -9.78 13.80
CA LEU A 115 -7.60 -8.89 14.94
C LEU A 115 -7.34 -7.43 14.55
N ALA A 116 -6.25 -7.17 13.82
CA ALA A 116 -5.85 -5.85 13.37
C ALA A 116 -6.89 -5.21 12.45
N SER A 117 -7.52 -5.99 11.56
CA SER A 117 -8.62 -5.50 10.71
C SER A 117 -9.82 -4.97 11.51
N ARG A 118 -10.04 -5.44 12.74
CA ARG A 118 -11.09 -4.91 13.64
C ARG A 118 -10.69 -3.61 14.34
N PHE A 119 -9.41 -3.26 14.27
CA PHE A 119 -8.84 -1.99 14.75
C PHE A 119 -8.43 -1.08 13.60
N SER A 120 -8.83 -1.39 12.36
CA SER A 120 -8.57 -0.54 11.23
C SER A 120 -9.36 0.76 11.33
N TYR A 121 -8.68 1.87 11.09
CA TYR A 121 -9.27 3.21 11.06
C TYR A 121 -8.70 4.00 9.89
N SER A 122 -9.50 4.95 9.41
CA SER A 122 -9.14 5.85 8.31
C SER A 122 -9.20 7.30 8.76
N TYR A 123 -8.35 8.15 8.20
CA TYR A 123 -8.36 9.59 8.48
C TYR A 123 -7.66 10.38 7.36
N SER A 124 -8.02 11.66 7.25
CA SER A 124 -7.35 12.61 6.36
C SER A 124 -6.02 13.04 6.97
N LEU A 125 -4.96 13.00 6.16
CA LEU A 125 -3.68 13.58 6.49
C LEU A 125 -3.66 15.02 5.97
N ARG A 126 -3.46 15.97 6.89
CA ARG A 126 -3.22 17.38 6.54
C ARG A 126 -1.71 17.61 6.50
N ASP A 127 -1.27 18.41 5.54
CA ASP A 127 0.07 18.97 5.58
C ASP A 127 0.21 19.85 6.84
N THR A 128 1.36 19.77 7.49
CA THR A 128 1.68 20.56 8.69
C THR A 128 2.59 21.75 8.38
N SER A 129 2.92 21.97 7.10
CA SER A 129 3.66 23.15 6.66
C SER A 129 2.89 24.43 7.01
N PRO A 130 3.54 25.47 7.56
CA PRO A 130 2.87 26.74 7.81
C PRO A 130 2.41 27.37 6.49
N ASP A 131 1.22 27.98 6.51
CA ASP A 131 0.61 28.65 5.34
C ASP A 131 1.43 29.83 4.78
N THR A 132 2.57 30.17 5.41
CA THR A 132 3.36 31.38 5.13
C THR A 132 4.88 31.15 5.11
N ASP A 133 5.36 30.03 4.57
CA ASP A 133 6.81 29.87 4.32
C ASP A 133 7.20 30.30 2.89
N ASN A 134 6.92 31.58 2.57
CA ASN A 134 7.55 32.28 1.45
C ASN A 134 8.97 32.77 1.82
N SER A 135 9.61 32.18 2.84
CA SER A 135 10.99 32.49 3.15
C SER A 135 11.89 31.90 2.05
N ARG A 136 12.34 32.79 1.17
CA ARG A 136 13.28 32.54 0.07
C ARG A 136 14.62 32.02 0.62
N ASN A 137 14.70 30.74 0.97
CA ASN A 137 15.98 30.05 1.05
C ASN A 137 16.33 29.53 -0.36
N GLN A 138 16.86 30.42 -1.19
CA GLN A 138 17.27 30.14 -2.58
C GLN A 138 18.36 29.05 -2.70
N ASN A 139 18.92 28.57 -1.59
CA ASN A 139 19.99 27.56 -1.55
C ASN A 139 19.55 26.14 -1.14
N GLN A 140 18.25 25.83 -1.09
CA GLN A 140 17.78 24.45 -0.88
C GLN A 140 17.09 23.87 -2.12
N SER A 141 17.39 22.61 -2.45
CA SER A 141 16.80 21.83 -3.54
C SER A 141 15.35 21.37 -3.27
N ILE A 142 14.75 21.86 -2.18
CA ILE A 142 13.51 21.38 -1.57
C ILE A 142 12.53 22.54 -1.50
N HIS A 143 11.39 22.40 -2.17
CA HIS A 143 10.29 23.36 -2.12
C HIS A 143 9.11 22.75 -1.37
N TYR A 144 8.66 23.38 -0.28
CA TYR A 144 7.51 22.91 0.49
C TYR A 144 6.19 23.44 -0.08
N GLY A 145 5.14 22.64 0.00
CA GLY A 145 3.82 22.95 -0.57
C GLY A 145 3.01 21.68 -0.77
N VAL A 146 1.81 21.75 -1.34
CA VAL A 146 0.98 20.57 -1.61
C VAL A 146 0.84 20.31 -3.11
N PRO A 147 0.81 19.04 -3.55
CA PRO A 147 0.56 18.72 -4.96
C PRO A 147 -0.81 19.22 -5.41
N LYS A 148 -0.89 19.74 -6.64
CA LYS A 148 -2.19 20.09 -7.27
C LYS A 148 -3.09 18.86 -7.45
N LYS A 149 -4.41 19.11 -7.54
CA LYS A 149 -5.47 18.12 -7.82
C LYS A 149 -5.11 17.34 -9.09
N ARG A 150 -5.18 16.00 -9.02
CA ARG A 150 -4.77 15.14 -10.14
C ARG A 150 -5.37 13.76 -10.08
N SER A 151 -5.54 13.15 -11.24
CA SER A 151 -5.90 11.74 -11.38
C SER A 151 -4.93 11.02 -12.33
N GLY A 152 -4.91 9.69 -12.25
CA GLY A 152 -4.11 8.85 -13.15
C GLY A 152 -2.58 8.95 -12.95
N HIS A 153 -2.15 9.56 -11.86
CA HIS A 153 -0.78 9.53 -11.34
C HIS A 153 -0.51 8.21 -10.62
N ARG A 154 0.74 7.97 -10.21
CA ARG A 154 1.12 6.81 -9.39
C ARG A 154 1.74 7.23 -8.08
N ALA A 155 1.62 6.35 -7.09
CA ALA A 155 2.11 6.52 -5.74
C ALA A 155 2.94 5.29 -5.37
N VAL A 156 4.09 5.51 -4.76
CA VAL A 156 4.93 4.45 -4.19
C VAL A 156 5.46 4.91 -2.84
N CYS A 157 5.78 4.00 -1.94
CA CYS A 157 6.37 4.38 -0.66
C CYS A 157 7.35 3.35 -0.13
N ASN A 158 8.26 3.83 0.71
CA ASN A 158 9.00 3.00 1.65
C ASN A 158 8.42 3.20 3.07
N ASN A 159 9.19 2.96 4.13
CA ASN A 159 8.71 3.14 5.51
C ASN A 159 8.73 4.59 6.03
N GLU A 160 9.37 5.50 5.31
CA GLU A 160 9.60 6.88 5.76
C GLU A 160 8.87 7.89 4.89
N ASN A 161 8.78 7.61 3.58
CA ASN A 161 8.29 8.55 2.59
C ASN A 161 7.36 7.85 1.59
N MET A 162 6.38 8.62 1.12
CA MET A 162 5.60 8.36 -0.08
C MET A 162 6.07 9.31 -1.18
N TRP A 163 6.12 8.82 -2.41
CA TRP A 163 6.32 9.63 -3.60
C TRP A 163 5.12 9.53 -4.52
N ILE A 164 4.76 10.66 -5.13
CA ILE A 164 3.81 10.67 -6.24
C ILE A 164 4.45 11.30 -7.47
N TRP A 165 4.10 10.74 -8.62
CA TRP A 165 4.63 11.16 -9.91
C TRP A 165 3.53 11.19 -10.97
N GLY A 166 3.57 12.19 -11.84
CA GLY A 166 2.69 12.33 -12.99
C GLY A 166 1.26 12.71 -12.65
N GLY A 167 0.36 12.36 -13.58
CA GLY A 167 -1.07 12.62 -13.51
C GLY A 167 -1.54 13.74 -14.41
N PHE A 168 -2.85 13.98 -14.34
CA PHE A 168 -3.55 14.91 -15.22
C PHE A 168 -4.66 15.67 -14.47
N CYS A 169 -4.88 16.93 -14.86
CA CYS A 169 -6.04 17.76 -14.51
C CYS A 169 -6.48 18.64 -15.69
N PRO A 170 -7.75 18.59 -16.13
CA PRO A 170 -8.26 19.39 -17.24
C PRO A 170 -8.10 20.90 -17.00
N ILE A 171 -7.82 21.64 -18.08
CA ILE A 171 -7.63 23.10 -18.06
C ILE A 171 -8.86 23.82 -17.48
N ARG A 172 -10.08 23.36 -17.79
CA ARG A 172 -11.32 23.94 -17.25
C ARG A 172 -11.42 23.90 -15.72
N GLU A 173 -10.79 22.93 -15.05
CA GLU A 173 -10.75 22.85 -13.59
C GLU A 173 -9.68 23.81 -12.98
N GLN A 174 -8.89 24.49 -13.81
CA GLN A 174 -7.76 25.33 -13.35
C GLN A 174 -8.13 26.82 -13.14
N ASN A 175 -9.39 27.24 -13.34
CA ASN A 175 -9.88 28.64 -13.20
C ASN A 175 -8.86 29.68 -13.72
N ILE A 176 -8.81 29.84 -15.05
CA ILE A 176 -8.19 31.03 -15.63
C ILE A 176 -9.16 32.18 -15.32
N ASN A 177 -8.88 32.97 -14.29
CA ASN A 177 -9.45 34.31 -14.22
C ASN A 177 -8.73 35.11 -15.31
N GLU A 178 -9.45 35.51 -16.36
CA GLU A 178 -8.89 36.23 -17.52
C GLU A 178 -8.37 37.64 -17.17
N ASP A 179 -8.60 38.12 -15.94
CA ASP A 179 -8.20 39.46 -15.48
C ASP A 179 -6.87 39.49 -14.68
N ASP A 180 -6.24 38.35 -14.41
CA ASP A 180 -4.98 38.26 -13.65
C ASP A 180 -3.78 37.98 -14.58
N GLU A 181 -3.35 38.98 -15.37
CA GLU A 181 -2.18 38.89 -16.27
C GLU A 181 -0.85 38.59 -15.55
N ASP A 182 -0.80 38.69 -14.21
CA ASP A 182 0.39 38.42 -13.38
C ASP A 182 0.40 37.02 -12.70
N ASN A 183 -0.52 36.11 -13.06
CA ASN A 183 -0.64 34.84 -12.36
C ASN A 183 0.39 33.79 -12.82
N GLU A 184 1.56 33.75 -12.17
CA GLU A 184 2.59 32.68 -12.24
C GLU A 184 2.03 31.24 -12.00
N ASN A 185 0.74 31.09 -11.67
CA ASN A 185 0.09 29.82 -11.33
C ASN A 185 -0.65 29.10 -12.47
N VAL A 186 -0.72 29.66 -13.68
CA VAL A 186 -1.28 28.97 -14.85
C VAL A 186 -0.25 27.95 -15.35
N TYR A 187 -0.54 26.66 -15.15
CA TYR A 187 0.30 25.64 -15.78
C TYR A 187 0.03 25.63 -17.28
N PRO A 188 1.06 25.71 -18.13
CA PRO A 188 0.89 25.64 -19.58
C PRO A 188 0.39 24.26 -20.05
N SER A 189 0.35 23.26 -19.16
CA SER A 189 0.01 21.87 -19.47
C SER A 189 -0.95 21.27 -18.44
N PRO A 190 -1.94 20.46 -18.87
CA PRO A 190 -2.81 19.72 -17.97
C PRO A 190 -2.12 18.48 -17.35
N LEU A 191 -0.84 18.24 -17.67
CA LEU A 191 -0.03 17.14 -17.16
C LEU A 191 0.92 17.60 -16.05
N PHE A 192 1.23 16.72 -15.10
CA PHE A 192 2.07 17.06 -13.94
C PHE A 192 3.39 16.27 -13.90
N PRO A 193 4.44 16.67 -14.65
CA PRO A 193 5.74 15.99 -14.70
C PRO A 193 6.63 16.31 -13.48
N GLU A 194 6.04 16.37 -12.29
CA GLU A 194 6.71 16.76 -11.05
C GLU A 194 6.72 15.62 -10.02
N LEU A 195 7.85 15.48 -9.31
CA LEU A 195 8.04 14.47 -8.29
C LEU A 195 7.82 15.08 -6.91
N TRP A 196 6.77 14.63 -6.24
CA TRP A 196 6.46 15.04 -4.88
C TRP A 196 6.81 13.94 -3.88
N ARG A 197 7.27 14.34 -2.71
CA ARG A 197 7.54 13.48 -1.57
C ARG A 197 6.69 13.90 -0.38
N PHE A 198 5.96 12.98 0.21
CA PHE A 198 5.34 13.13 1.51
C PHE A 198 6.12 12.35 2.56
N ASN A 199 6.64 13.03 3.57
CA ASN A 199 7.34 12.37 4.67
C ASN A 199 6.33 11.99 5.76
N PHE A 200 6.28 10.71 6.15
CA PHE A 200 5.29 10.20 7.11
C PHE A 200 5.52 10.70 8.52
N ASN A 201 6.78 10.96 8.88
CA ASN A 201 7.16 11.35 10.23
C ASN A 201 6.86 12.82 10.49
N THR A 202 7.14 13.69 9.51
CA THR A 202 6.90 15.13 9.61
C THR A 202 5.51 15.51 9.10
N ARG A 203 4.88 14.66 8.28
CA ARG A 203 3.59 14.91 7.61
C ARG A 203 3.64 16.15 6.71
N ARG A 204 4.69 16.25 5.91
CA ARG A 204 4.91 17.38 5.01
C ARG A 204 5.17 16.90 3.59
N TRP A 205 4.56 17.62 2.66
CA TRP A 205 4.87 17.48 1.25
C TRP A 205 6.07 18.35 0.88
N CYS A 206 6.82 17.87 -0.10
CA CYS A 206 7.95 18.57 -0.69
C CYS A 206 8.01 18.23 -2.17
N LEU A 207 8.08 19.27 -3.00
CA LEU A 207 8.43 19.15 -4.41
C LEU A 207 9.94 18.93 -4.50
N LEU A 208 10.32 17.85 -5.19
CA LEU A 208 11.71 17.47 -5.40
C LEU A 208 12.19 18.01 -6.75
N LYS A 209 13.26 18.80 -6.75
CA LYS A 209 13.95 19.19 -7.98
C LYS A 209 14.74 18.00 -8.52
N THR A 210 14.31 17.47 -9.66
CA THR A 210 14.99 16.36 -10.34
C THR A 210 15.77 16.85 -11.56
N THR A 211 16.76 16.07 -12.00
CA THR A 211 17.63 16.39 -13.15
C THR A 211 17.83 15.14 -14.04
N GLY A 212 18.53 15.28 -15.17
CA GLY A 212 18.79 14.18 -16.11
C GLY A 212 17.68 14.02 -17.14
N ASP A 213 17.38 12.78 -17.53
CA ASP A 213 16.39 12.46 -18.57
C ASP A 213 14.96 12.46 -18.00
N ILE A 214 14.45 13.63 -17.63
CA ILE A 214 13.15 13.77 -16.96
C ILE A 214 12.01 13.41 -17.93
N PRO A 215 11.12 12.46 -17.59
CA PRO A 215 9.93 12.19 -18.40
C PRO A 215 8.90 13.31 -18.27
N ASP A 216 8.70 14.11 -19.32
CA ASP A 216 7.83 15.30 -19.28
C ASP A 216 6.51 15.12 -20.07
N LYS A 217 6.51 14.31 -21.12
CA LYS A 217 5.38 14.17 -22.06
C LYS A 217 4.35 13.10 -21.67
N PHE A 218 4.79 11.93 -21.23
CA PHE A 218 3.93 10.74 -21.12
C PHE A 218 3.56 10.40 -19.67
N VAL A 219 3.19 11.41 -18.89
CA VAL A 219 3.08 11.29 -17.43
C VAL A 219 1.67 10.97 -16.93
N ALA A 220 0.69 10.77 -17.82
CA ALA A 220 -0.64 10.29 -17.45
C ALA A 220 -0.77 8.78 -17.67
N SER A 221 -1.42 8.08 -16.72
CA SER A 221 -1.71 6.64 -16.81
C SER A 221 -0.48 5.74 -17.04
N HIS A 222 0.70 6.22 -16.69
CA HIS A 222 1.94 5.44 -16.69
C HIS A 222 1.93 4.42 -15.54
N SER A 223 2.90 3.51 -15.58
CA SER A 223 3.13 2.55 -14.50
C SER A 223 4.37 2.94 -13.72
N THR A 224 4.31 2.86 -12.39
CA THR A 224 5.42 3.22 -11.52
C THR A 224 5.53 2.24 -10.36
N ILE A 225 6.76 1.83 -10.07
CA ILE A 225 7.09 1.02 -8.89
C ILE A 225 8.31 1.58 -8.18
N LEU A 226 8.44 1.22 -6.89
CA LEU A 226 9.67 1.41 -6.14
C LEU A 226 10.41 0.07 -6.08
N HIS A 227 11.59 0.03 -6.66
CA HIS A 227 12.52 -1.09 -6.53
C HIS A 227 13.49 -0.82 -5.37
N GLY A 228 13.59 -1.77 -4.43
CA GLY A 228 14.30 -1.55 -3.16
C GLY A 228 13.66 -0.40 -2.36
N THR A 229 14.48 0.52 -1.85
CA THR A 229 14.01 1.63 -0.99
C THR A 229 14.17 3.01 -1.63
N SER A 230 14.82 3.10 -2.79
CA SER A 230 15.27 4.38 -3.37
C SER A 230 15.29 4.43 -4.90
N THR A 231 14.84 3.39 -5.61
CA THR A 231 14.89 3.36 -7.08
C THR A 231 13.48 3.38 -7.65
N LEU A 232 13.07 4.53 -8.20
CA LEU A 232 11.78 4.70 -8.86
C LEU A 232 11.89 4.23 -10.31
N ILE A 233 11.04 3.30 -10.72
CA ILE A 233 10.99 2.81 -12.11
C ILE A 233 9.65 3.23 -12.71
N VAL A 234 9.68 3.93 -13.84
CA VAL A 234 8.51 4.43 -14.57
C VAL A 234 8.51 3.83 -15.97
N PHE A 235 7.36 3.31 -16.40
CA PHE A 235 7.18 2.70 -17.71
C PHE A 235 5.89 3.17 -18.38
N GLY A 236 6.03 3.51 -19.67
CA GLY A 236 4.94 3.84 -20.58
C GLY A 236 4.13 5.08 -20.20
N GLY A 237 2.85 5.08 -20.54
CA GLY A 237 1.95 6.23 -20.31
C GLY A 237 1.53 6.96 -21.58
N THR A 238 0.68 7.96 -21.42
CA THR A 238 0.12 8.78 -22.50
C THR A 238 0.38 10.26 -22.25
N GLY A 239 0.53 11.00 -23.34
CA GLY A 239 0.47 12.46 -23.34
C GLY A 239 -0.96 12.97 -23.37
N PHE A 240 -1.10 14.28 -23.60
CA PHE A 240 -2.38 14.95 -23.86
C PHE A 240 -2.31 15.64 -25.23
N PRO A 241 -3.33 15.49 -26.10
CA PRO A 241 -4.56 14.71 -25.94
C PRO A 241 -4.33 13.20 -25.75
N PHE A 242 -5.26 12.52 -25.07
CA PHE A 242 -5.09 11.10 -24.72
C PHE A 242 -5.22 10.17 -25.93
N GLY A 243 -4.37 9.15 -25.98
CA GLY A 243 -4.40 8.15 -27.06
C GLY A 243 -3.62 8.53 -28.32
N GLU A 244 -3.30 9.82 -28.50
CA GLU A 244 -2.56 10.29 -29.67
C GLU A 244 -1.05 10.04 -29.58
N SER A 245 -0.49 10.13 -28.36
CA SER A 245 0.94 9.99 -28.13
C SER A 245 1.20 9.10 -26.92
N LEU A 246 1.89 7.98 -27.16
CA LEU A 246 2.10 6.90 -26.21
C LEU A 246 3.58 6.58 -26.07
N SER A 247 3.95 5.97 -24.93
CA SER A 247 5.33 5.58 -24.68
C SER A 247 5.45 4.12 -24.27
N ASN A 248 6.58 3.52 -24.62
CA ASN A 248 7.13 2.28 -24.04
C ASN A 248 8.52 2.52 -23.44
N SER A 249 8.88 3.78 -23.15
CA SER A 249 10.18 4.12 -22.58
C SER A 249 10.26 3.71 -21.11
N LEU A 250 11.42 3.20 -20.69
CA LEU A 250 11.74 2.90 -19.30
C LEU A 250 12.56 4.05 -18.73
N TYR A 251 12.09 4.65 -17.66
CA TYR A 251 12.82 5.68 -16.91
C TYR A 251 13.10 5.20 -15.50
N ILE A 252 14.30 5.48 -15.01
CA ILE A 252 14.69 5.15 -13.63
C ILE A 252 15.20 6.41 -12.94
N CYS A 253 14.63 6.74 -11.79
CA CYS A 253 15.09 7.80 -10.92
C CYS A 253 15.73 7.21 -9.66
N ASN A 254 16.96 7.62 -9.35
CA ASN A 254 17.52 7.38 -8.03
C ASN A 254 17.00 8.47 -7.08
N LEU A 255 16.22 8.10 -6.08
CA LEU A 255 15.58 9.03 -5.12
C LEU A 255 16.57 9.65 -4.13
N GLY A 256 17.80 9.14 -4.03
CA GLY A 256 18.88 9.75 -3.25
C GLY A 256 19.59 10.86 -4.02
N THR A 257 19.82 10.68 -5.33
CA THR A 257 20.48 11.69 -6.18
C THR A 257 19.50 12.60 -6.93
N LEU A 258 18.23 12.21 -7.02
CA LEU A 258 17.18 12.87 -7.81
C LEU A 258 17.52 13.00 -9.30
N VAL A 259 18.27 12.02 -9.83
CA VAL A 259 18.67 11.97 -11.25
C VAL A 259 17.86 10.91 -11.96
N TRP A 260 17.19 11.32 -13.03
CA TRP A 260 16.51 10.45 -13.99
C TRP A 260 17.48 9.98 -15.08
N LYS A 261 17.29 8.74 -15.50
CA LYS A 261 17.92 8.17 -16.69
C LYS A 261 16.89 7.44 -17.53
N LYS A 262 16.93 7.67 -18.85
CA LYS A 262 16.14 6.92 -19.82
C LYS A 262 16.93 5.68 -20.25
N TYR A 263 16.23 4.55 -20.31
CA TYR A 263 16.79 3.28 -20.76
C TYR A 263 16.02 2.76 -21.97
N GLU A 264 16.78 2.30 -22.96
CA GLU A 264 16.24 1.63 -24.14
C GLU A 264 16.29 0.12 -23.90
N LEU A 265 15.13 -0.52 -24.00
CA LEU A 265 15.02 -1.97 -23.89
C LEU A 265 15.62 -2.66 -25.12
N LYS A 266 16.21 -3.83 -24.92
CA LYS A 266 16.72 -4.73 -25.96
C LYS A 266 15.75 -5.89 -26.19
N GLY A 267 15.91 -6.62 -27.30
CA GLY A 267 15.06 -7.77 -27.62
C GLY A 267 13.64 -7.38 -28.03
N GLN A 268 12.65 -8.18 -27.60
CA GLN A 268 11.23 -7.99 -27.93
C GLN A 268 10.61 -6.90 -27.06
N LYS A 269 10.56 -5.67 -27.60
CA LYS A 269 10.08 -4.50 -26.85
C LYS A 269 8.56 -4.53 -26.64
N PRO A 270 8.07 -4.10 -25.47
CA PRO A 270 6.65 -3.87 -25.27
C PRO A 270 6.12 -2.77 -26.19
N LEU A 271 4.83 -2.88 -26.53
CA LEU A 271 4.12 -1.86 -27.29
C LEU A 271 4.02 -0.54 -26.49
N PRO A 272 4.00 0.62 -27.17
CA PRO A 272 3.78 1.91 -26.51
C PRO A 272 2.33 2.01 -26.04
N LEU A 273 2.10 1.72 -24.76
CA LEU A 273 0.77 1.62 -24.14
C LEU A 273 0.71 2.42 -22.84
N TYR A 274 -0.52 2.76 -22.44
CA TYR A 274 -0.81 3.29 -21.12
C TYR A 274 -1.76 2.35 -20.36
N GLY A 275 -1.84 2.53 -19.03
CA GLY A 275 -2.69 1.69 -18.18
C GLY A 275 -2.17 0.26 -17.97
N SER A 276 -0.93 -0.04 -18.37
CA SER A 276 -0.26 -1.29 -18.04
C SER A 276 -0.08 -1.47 -16.53
N SER A 277 0.17 -2.71 -16.13
CA SER A 277 0.59 -3.07 -14.78
C SER A 277 2.10 -3.37 -14.79
N LEU A 278 2.78 -2.94 -13.74
CA LEU A 278 4.24 -3.05 -13.60
C LEU A 278 4.57 -3.58 -12.21
N LEU A 279 5.46 -4.57 -12.13
CA LEU A 279 5.93 -5.10 -10.85
C LEU A 279 7.29 -5.79 -10.99
N THR A 280 7.99 -5.99 -9.87
CA THR A 280 9.28 -6.70 -9.85
C THR A 280 9.18 -8.02 -9.10
N VAL A 281 9.82 -9.04 -9.66
CA VAL A 281 10.06 -10.34 -9.01
C VAL A 281 11.53 -10.69 -9.21
N GLY A 282 12.31 -10.61 -8.13
CA GLY A 282 13.77 -10.70 -8.21
C GLY A 282 14.35 -9.60 -9.11
N ASP A 283 15.21 -9.98 -10.05
CA ASP A 283 15.84 -9.09 -11.03
C ASP A 283 14.98 -8.83 -12.28
N ASN A 284 13.76 -9.39 -12.32
CA ASN A 284 12.87 -9.28 -13.46
C ASN A 284 11.75 -8.26 -13.20
N LEU A 285 11.54 -7.38 -14.17
CA LEU A 285 10.43 -6.46 -14.28
C LEU A 285 9.38 -7.07 -15.21
N TYR A 286 8.16 -7.23 -14.71
CA TYR A 286 7.04 -7.72 -15.51
C TYR A 286 6.14 -6.56 -15.91
N ILE A 287 5.80 -6.50 -17.20
CA ILE A 287 4.89 -5.53 -17.80
C ILE A 287 3.72 -6.31 -18.37
N LEU A 288 2.52 -6.04 -17.86
CA LEU A 288 1.31 -6.75 -18.24
C LEU A 288 0.25 -5.76 -18.71
N PHE A 289 -0.53 -6.18 -19.70
CA PHE A 289 -1.67 -5.44 -20.22
C PHE A 289 -1.30 -4.04 -20.77
N GLY A 290 -2.34 -3.26 -21.07
CA GLY A 290 -2.22 -1.88 -21.55
C GLY A 290 -3.19 -1.62 -22.70
N THR A 291 -3.28 -0.36 -23.07
CA THR A 291 -4.13 0.09 -24.18
C THR A 291 -3.50 1.25 -24.95
N ASN A 292 -3.89 1.39 -26.21
CA ASN A 292 -3.64 2.54 -27.08
C ASN A 292 -4.92 3.36 -27.36
N ALA A 293 -5.90 3.32 -26.46
CA ALA A 293 -7.26 3.87 -26.58
C ALA A 293 -8.22 3.10 -27.51
N VAL A 294 -7.71 2.39 -28.52
CA VAL A 294 -8.54 1.63 -29.48
C VAL A 294 -8.62 0.16 -29.12
N GLN A 295 -7.48 -0.46 -28.79
CA GLN A 295 -7.35 -1.87 -28.45
C GLN A 295 -6.78 -2.02 -27.05
N TYR A 296 -7.29 -3.00 -26.30
CA TYR A 296 -6.69 -3.44 -25.04
C TYR A 296 -5.98 -4.77 -25.32
N CYS A 297 -4.91 -5.05 -24.59
CA CYS A 297 -4.19 -6.32 -24.73
C CYS A 297 -3.94 -6.97 -23.38
N SER A 298 -3.69 -8.28 -23.41
CA SER A 298 -3.28 -9.10 -22.26
C SER A 298 -1.83 -9.58 -22.37
N ASN A 299 -1.01 -8.88 -23.16
CA ASN A 299 0.39 -9.22 -23.38
C ASN A 299 1.19 -9.20 -22.07
N VAL A 300 2.19 -10.07 -22.00
CA VAL A 300 3.11 -10.17 -20.87
C VAL A 300 4.54 -10.06 -21.39
N TYR A 301 5.28 -9.11 -20.84
CA TYR A 301 6.71 -8.97 -21.10
C TYR A 301 7.48 -9.14 -19.80
N ARG A 302 8.66 -9.75 -19.90
CA ARG A 302 9.64 -9.85 -18.83
C ARG A 302 10.91 -9.17 -19.27
N VAL A 303 11.33 -8.18 -18.48
CA VAL A 303 12.56 -7.41 -18.69
C VAL A 303 13.53 -7.73 -17.57
N ASN A 304 14.73 -8.17 -17.89
CA ASN A 304 15.79 -8.26 -16.89
C ASN A 304 16.34 -6.85 -16.62
N ILE A 305 16.26 -6.38 -15.37
CA ILE A 305 16.59 -4.98 -15.03
C ILE A 305 18.08 -4.68 -15.20
N LYS A 306 18.95 -5.70 -15.07
CA LYS A 306 20.41 -5.54 -15.16
C LYS A 306 20.89 -5.49 -16.61
N THR A 307 20.33 -6.34 -17.48
CA THR A 307 20.76 -6.43 -18.89
C THR A 307 19.90 -5.59 -19.83
N LEU A 308 18.71 -5.19 -19.38
CA LEU A 308 17.65 -4.53 -20.15
C LEU A 308 17.10 -5.38 -21.30
N GLU A 309 17.36 -6.69 -21.26
CA GLU A 309 16.82 -7.64 -22.23
C GLU A 309 15.34 -7.88 -21.95
N SER A 310 14.51 -7.66 -22.98
CA SER A 310 13.06 -7.85 -22.93
C SER A 310 12.67 -9.09 -23.74
N VAL A 311 11.84 -9.93 -23.13
CA VAL A 311 11.23 -11.10 -23.77
C VAL A 311 9.72 -10.98 -23.67
N LYS A 312 9.03 -11.22 -24.79
CA LYS A 312 7.57 -11.32 -24.83
C LYS A 312 7.18 -12.75 -24.45
N LEU A 313 6.53 -12.90 -23.30
CA LEU A 313 6.11 -14.19 -22.77
C LEU A 313 4.71 -14.59 -23.26
N PHE A 314 3.87 -13.60 -23.56
CA PHE A 314 2.51 -13.82 -24.07
C PHE A 314 2.10 -12.67 -24.99
N ASP A 315 1.50 -13.00 -26.14
CA ASP A 315 0.98 -12.02 -27.10
C ASP A 315 -0.50 -12.31 -27.43
N SER A 316 -1.40 -11.57 -26.79
CA SER A 316 -2.83 -11.73 -27.07
C SER A 316 -3.23 -11.16 -28.42
N ILE A 317 -2.51 -10.14 -28.91
CA ILE A 317 -2.83 -9.48 -30.18
C ILE A 317 -2.51 -10.44 -31.33
N GLU A 318 -1.29 -10.98 -31.35
CA GLU A 318 -0.86 -11.93 -32.38
C GLU A 318 -1.74 -13.19 -32.39
N LEU A 319 -2.15 -13.68 -31.21
CA LEU A 319 -3.07 -14.81 -31.09
C LEU A 319 -4.45 -14.53 -31.71
N ILE A 320 -4.98 -13.31 -31.57
CA ILE A 320 -6.28 -12.92 -32.14
C ILE A 320 -6.15 -12.68 -33.64
N GLU A 321 -5.15 -11.91 -34.08
CA GLU A 321 -4.99 -11.51 -35.48
C GLU A 321 -4.72 -12.70 -36.41
N ASN A 322 -4.03 -13.73 -35.91
CA ASN A 322 -3.71 -14.94 -36.68
C ASN A 322 -4.73 -16.07 -36.51
N ALA A 323 -5.78 -15.90 -35.70
CA ALA A 323 -6.75 -16.97 -35.44
C ALA A 323 -7.65 -17.24 -36.66
N THR A 324 -7.70 -18.49 -37.10
CA THR A 324 -8.78 -18.95 -37.99
C THR A 324 -10.11 -19.05 -37.22
N VAL A 325 -11.21 -19.32 -37.93
CA VAL A 325 -12.52 -19.58 -37.30
C VAL A 325 -12.44 -20.77 -36.31
N ALA A 326 -11.69 -21.82 -36.66
CA ALA A 326 -11.50 -22.97 -35.78
C ALA A 326 -10.64 -22.62 -34.55
N ASP A 327 -9.59 -21.82 -34.74
CA ASP A 327 -8.74 -21.35 -33.63
C ASP A 327 -9.53 -20.48 -32.66
N THR A 328 -10.40 -19.61 -33.18
CA THR A 328 -11.27 -18.75 -32.35
C THR A 328 -12.12 -19.59 -31.40
N HIS A 329 -12.71 -20.69 -31.88
CA HIS A 329 -13.48 -21.59 -31.03
C HIS A 329 -12.60 -22.22 -29.93
N ARG A 330 -11.41 -22.68 -30.28
CA ARG A 330 -10.44 -23.25 -29.32
C ARG A 330 -9.96 -22.21 -28.28
N LEU A 331 -9.68 -20.99 -28.73
CA LEU A 331 -9.26 -19.89 -27.86
C LEU A 331 -10.34 -19.52 -26.85
N ASN A 332 -11.61 -19.49 -27.26
CA ASN A 332 -12.75 -19.23 -26.36
C ASN A 332 -12.98 -20.36 -25.33
N GLN A 333 -12.44 -21.57 -25.56
CA GLN A 333 -12.45 -22.64 -24.56
C GLN A 333 -11.28 -22.54 -23.58
N LEU A 334 -10.11 -22.09 -24.06
CA LEU A 334 -8.89 -21.94 -23.26
C LEU A 334 -8.92 -20.70 -22.36
N TYR A 335 -9.48 -19.62 -22.88
CA TYR A 335 -9.52 -18.32 -22.22
C TYR A 335 -10.98 -17.92 -22.03
N PRO A 336 -11.38 -17.47 -20.82
CA PRO A 336 -12.70 -16.91 -20.60
C PRO A 336 -13.00 -15.83 -21.64
N ASN A 337 -14.23 -15.82 -22.16
CA ASN A 337 -14.70 -14.80 -23.09
C ASN A 337 -14.32 -13.42 -22.55
N ASP A 338 -13.66 -12.59 -23.37
CA ASP A 338 -13.07 -11.27 -23.06
C ASP A 338 -11.60 -11.23 -22.57
N PHE A 339 -11.01 -12.32 -22.08
CA PHE A 339 -9.66 -12.25 -21.50
C PHE A 339 -8.61 -11.79 -22.51
N LEU A 340 -8.65 -12.33 -23.73
CA LEU A 340 -7.70 -11.99 -24.79
C LEU A 340 -7.90 -10.56 -25.30
N THR A 341 -9.11 -10.01 -25.15
CA THR A 341 -9.42 -8.63 -25.55
C THR A 341 -8.81 -7.58 -24.63
N GLY A 342 -8.09 -8.00 -23.57
CA GLY A 342 -7.34 -7.11 -22.71
C GLY A 342 -8.17 -6.40 -21.65
N ARG A 343 -7.49 -5.63 -20.81
CA ARG A 343 -8.10 -4.89 -19.70
C ARG A 343 -7.43 -3.52 -19.54
N TYR A 344 -8.19 -2.53 -19.08
CA TYR A 344 -7.66 -1.21 -18.74
C TYR A 344 -7.84 -0.90 -17.25
N ARG A 345 -6.74 -0.50 -16.58
CA ARG A 345 -6.74 -0.09 -15.16
C ARG A 345 -7.22 -1.18 -14.19
N GLN A 346 -6.77 -2.39 -14.48
CA GLN A 346 -6.59 -3.49 -13.55
C GLN A 346 -5.41 -3.21 -12.61
N GLU A 347 -5.37 -3.93 -11.50
CA GLU A 347 -4.23 -3.97 -10.61
C GLU A 347 -3.68 -5.41 -10.55
N VAL A 348 -2.36 -5.55 -10.45
CA VAL A 348 -1.69 -6.87 -10.45
C VAL A 348 -0.89 -7.03 -9.17
N VAL A 349 -1.03 -8.20 -8.54
CA VAL A 349 -0.31 -8.56 -7.32
C VAL A 349 0.47 -9.85 -7.54
N TYR A 350 1.76 -9.81 -7.20
CA TYR A 350 2.57 -11.01 -7.09
C TYR A 350 2.33 -11.75 -5.78
N TYR A 351 2.07 -13.05 -5.87
CA TYR A 351 2.00 -13.97 -4.74
C TYR A 351 2.54 -15.34 -5.12
N GLU A 352 3.48 -15.86 -4.33
CA GLU A 352 4.21 -17.12 -4.59
C GLU A 352 4.86 -17.14 -5.98
N ASN A 353 4.27 -17.75 -6.99
CA ASN A 353 4.82 -17.82 -8.36
C ASN A 353 3.86 -17.25 -9.42
N LYS A 354 2.88 -16.45 -8.99
CA LYS A 354 1.79 -16.00 -9.86
C LYS A 354 1.53 -14.51 -9.76
N LEU A 355 1.16 -13.92 -10.89
CA LEU A 355 0.75 -12.53 -11.04
C LEU A 355 -0.76 -12.46 -11.17
N TYR A 356 -1.44 -12.27 -10.03
CA TYR A 356 -2.89 -12.23 -9.95
C TYR A 356 -3.42 -10.87 -10.39
N THR A 357 -4.36 -10.88 -11.33
CA THR A 357 -4.99 -9.69 -11.90
C THR A 357 -6.36 -9.44 -11.26
N PHE A 358 -6.58 -8.21 -10.82
CA PHE A 358 -7.78 -7.78 -10.09
C PHE A 358 -8.55 -6.73 -10.90
N GLY A 359 -9.82 -7.02 -11.17
CA GLY A 359 -10.76 -6.13 -11.86
C GLY A 359 -10.24 -5.63 -13.23
N GLY A 360 -10.48 -4.34 -13.49
CA GLY A 360 -10.14 -3.67 -14.74
C GLY A 360 -11.36 -3.44 -15.63
N GLY A 361 -11.28 -2.43 -16.50
CA GLY A 361 -12.32 -2.08 -17.45
C GLY A 361 -12.20 -2.88 -18.74
N LYS A 362 -13.36 -3.21 -19.31
CA LYS A 362 -13.54 -3.84 -20.61
C LYS A 362 -13.70 -2.80 -21.72
N ILE A 363 -13.54 -3.24 -22.97
CA ILE A 363 -13.69 -2.38 -24.14
C ILE A 363 -15.13 -1.86 -24.33
N ASP A 364 -16.13 -2.65 -23.92
CA ASP A 364 -17.56 -2.30 -23.93
C ASP A 364 -17.94 -1.27 -22.84
N GLY A 365 -16.99 -0.90 -21.97
CA GLY A 365 -17.18 0.04 -20.88
C GLY A 365 -17.47 -0.62 -19.52
N ASP A 366 -17.75 -1.92 -19.47
CA ASP A 366 -17.99 -2.67 -18.24
C ASP A 366 -16.68 -2.89 -17.45
N ALA A 367 -16.76 -3.64 -16.35
CA ALA A 367 -15.60 -4.06 -15.56
C ALA A 367 -15.59 -5.58 -15.35
N HIS A 368 -14.39 -6.14 -15.19
CA HIS A 368 -14.25 -7.54 -14.81
C HIS A 368 -14.60 -7.77 -13.34
N CYS A 369 -15.14 -8.95 -13.09
CA CYS A 369 -15.60 -9.40 -11.79
C CYS A 369 -14.44 -10.01 -10.96
N PHE A 370 -14.72 -10.44 -9.73
CA PHE A 370 -13.71 -10.91 -8.78
C PHE A 370 -13.82 -12.40 -8.43
N GLU A 371 -14.83 -13.09 -8.96
CA GLU A 371 -15.11 -14.51 -8.79
C GLU A 371 -14.02 -15.37 -9.45
N ASN A 372 -13.48 -14.93 -10.58
CA ASN A 372 -12.38 -15.58 -11.27
C ASN A 372 -11.27 -14.57 -11.56
N LEU A 373 -10.06 -14.87 -11.11
CA LEU A 373 -8.89 -14.01 -11.27
C LEU A 373 -7.92 -14.63 -12.28
N PRO A 374 -7.59 -13.93 -13.38
CA PRO A 374 -6.47 -14.31 -14.22
C PRO A 374 -5.17 -14.22 -13.43
N ALA A 375 -4.36 -15.27 -13.47
CA ALA A 375 -3.09 -15.36 -12.78
C ALA A 375 -2.02 -15.86 -13.76
N PHE A 376 -1.03 -15.01 -14.06
CA PHE A 376 0.09 -15.44 -14.91
C PHE A 376 1.12 -16.18 -14.06
N ASN A 377 1.35 -17.45 -14.35
CA ASN A 377 2.34 -18.28 -13.70
C ASN A 377 3.72 -18.01 -14.33
N ILE A 378 4.64 -17.47 -13.52
CA ILE A 378 5.95 -17.03 -14.00
C ILE A 378 6.97 -18.16 -14.16
N GLU A 379 6.65 -19.36 -13.67
CA GLU A 379 7.49 -20.55 -13.84
C GLU A 379 7.15 -21.29 -15.14
N THR A 380 5.86 -21.33 -15.48
CA THR A 380 5.37 -22.01 -16.69
C THR A 380 5.14 -21.05 -17.86
N ASP A 381 5.25 -19.74 -17.63
CA ASP A 381 4.93 -18.67 -18.58
C ASP A 381 3.52 -18.81 -19.20
N ASN A 382 2.54 -19.21 -18.38
CA ASN A 382 1.16 -19.46 -18.82
C ASN A 382 0.12 -18.79 -17.92
N TRP A 383 -1.02 -18.44 -18.51
CA TRP A 383 -2.17 -17.91 -17.79
C TRP A 383 -3.00 -19.04 -17.16
N GLU A 384 -3.44 -18.81 -15.92
CA GLU A 384 -4.37 -19.65 -15.18
C GLU A 384 -5.58 -18.82 -14.72
N PHE A 385 -6.74 -19.46 -14.58
CA PHE A 385 -8.01 -18.79 -14.22
C PHE A 385 -8.50 -19.27 -12.87
N ILE A 386 -8.20 -18.50 -11.83
CA ILE A 386 -8.32 -18.94 -10.45
C ILE A 386 -9.66 -18.51 -9.85
N ASN A 387 -10.48 -19.49 -9.47
CA ASN A 387 -11.75 -19.22 -8.77
C ASN A 387 -11.47 -18.75 -7.34
N THR A 388 -12.20 -17.71 -6.93
CA THR A 388 -12.23 -17.22 -5.55
C THR A 388 -13.55 -17.59 -4.88
N TYR A 389 -13.61 -17.41 -3.57
CA TYR A 389 -14.76 -17.74 -2.75
C TYR A 389 -15.33 -16.50 -2.09
N ALA A 390 -16.66 -16.42 -2.06
CA ALA A 390 -17.40 -15.32 -1.46
C ALA A 390 -17.12 -15.17 0.04
N ASP A 391 -17.40 -13.95 0.56
CA ASP A 391 -17.41 -13.70 1.99
C ASP A 391 -18.44 -14.57 2.70
N VAL A 392 -18.04 -15.14 3.84
CA VAL A 392 -18.90 -16.07 4.60
C VAL A 392 -20.12 -15.34 5.17
N LYS A 393 -20.01 -14.05 5.52
CA LYS A 393 -21.09 -13.33 6.20
C LYS A 393 -22.11 -12.77 5.21
N THR A 394 -21.64 -12.18 4.11
CA THR A 394 -22.52 -11.55 3.13
C THR A 394 -22.85 -12.46 1.96
N ASN A 395 -22.18 -13.60 1.82
CA ASN A 395 -22.27 -14.49 0.66
C ASN A 395 -22.09 -13.73 -0.66
N SER A 396 -21.15 -12.78 -0.70
CA SER A 396 -20.92 -11.93 -1.86
C SER A 396 -19.44 -11.65 -2.11
N PHE A 397 -19.17 -11.21 -3.33
CA PHE A 397 -17.87 -10.76 -3.82
C PHE A 397 -17.80 -9.23 -3.83
N PRO A 398 -16.59 -8.64 -3.97
CA PRO A 398 -16.49 -7.23 -4.33
C PRO A 398 -17.20 -6.96 -5.66
N GLU A 399 -17.97 -5.88 -5.74
CA GLU A 399 -18.56 -5.44 -7.01
C GLU A 399 -17.48 -5.23 -8.09
N LYS A 400 -17.80 -5.60 -9.34
CA LYS A 400 -16.98 -5.33 -10.54
C LYS A 400 -16.63 -3.84 -10.60
N ARG A 401 -15.35 -3.54 -10.83
CA ARG A 401 -14.84 -2.15 -10.80
C ARG A 401 -13.55 -1.93 -11.57
N LYS A 402 -13.37 -0.71 -12.07
CA LYS A 402 -12.13 -0.21 -12.68
C LYS A 402 -11.58 0.99 -11.90
N PHE A 403 -10.32 1.35 -12.16
CA PHE A 403 -9.65 2.51 -11.52
C PHE A 403 -9.57 2.43 -9.99
N HIS A 404 -9.58 1.21 -9.44
CA HIS A 404 -9.42 0.92 -8.03
C HIS A 404 -7.94 0.74 -7.68
N SER A 405 -7.62 0.65 -6.40
CA SER A 405 -6.29 0.24 -5.93
C SER A 405 -6.33 -1.14 -5.30
N CYS A 406 -5.31 -1.96 -5.58
CA CYS A 406 -5.05 -3.22 -4.89
C CYS A 406 -3.71 -3.16 -4.17
N ILE A 407 -3.70 -3.55 -2.90
CA ILE A 407 -2.47 -3.55 -2.09
C ILE A 407 -2.34 -4.89 -1.40
N ARG A 408 -1.18 -5.53 -1.57
CA ARG A 408 -0.83 -6.74 -0.82
C ARG A 408 -0.12 -6.38 0.48
N ILE A 409 -0.62 -6.93 1.59
CA ILE A 409 0.05 -6.91 2.89
C ILE A 409 0.08 -8.34 3.40
N SER A 410 1.29 -8.91 3.51
CA SER A 410 1.49 -10.32 3.85
C SER A 410 0.70 -11.25 2.91
N ASP A 411 -0.24 -12.03 3.45
CA ASP A 411 -1.06 -13.03 2.74
C ASP A 411 -2.43 -12.48 2.32
N TYR A 412 -2.66 -11.17 2.46
CA TYR A 412 -3.92 -10.53 2.12
C TYR A 412 -3.74 -9.50 1.02
N VAL A 413 -4.69 -9.46 0.08
CA VAL A 413 -4.84 -8.39 -0.90
C VAL A 413 -6.05 -7.57 -0.54
N TYR A 414 -5.90 -6.25 -0.50
CA TYR A 414 -6.96 -5.32 -0.13
C TYR A 414 -7.35 -4.47 -1.35
N VAL A 415 -8.65 -4.32 -1.57
CA VAL A 415 -9.23 -3.58 -2.70
C VAL A 415 -9.92 -2.31 -2.17
N PHE A 416 -9.58 -1.16 -2.77
CA PHE A 416 -10.06 0.16 -2.35
C PHE A 416 -10.66 0.97 -3.51
N GLY A 417 -11.79 1.61 -3.23
CA GLY A 417 -12.43 2.57 -4.13
C GLY A 417 -12.74 1.98 -5.50
N GLY A 418 -12.52 2.80 -6.53
CA GLY A 418 -12.83 2.46 -7.92
C GLY A 418 -14.21 2.95 -8.35
N MET A 419 -14.53 2.68 -9.61
CA MET A 419 -15.79 3.06 -10.24
C MET A 419 -16.56 1.81 -10.68
N HIS A 420 -17.84 1.77 -10.35
CA HIS A 420 -18.80 0.82 -10.88
C HIS A 420 -19.39 1.35 -12.18
N CYS A 421 -19.55 0.47 -13.15
CA CYS A 421 -20.20 0.73 -14.42
C CYS A 421 -21.40 -0.21 -14.53
N ASP A 422 -22.59 0.35 -14.51
CA ASP A 422 -23.83 -0.33 -14.88
C ASP A 422 -24.22 0.18 -16.26
N LEU A 423 -23.87 -0.59 -17.29
CA LEU A 423 -24.14 -0.23 -18.68
C LEU A 423 -25.64 -0.32 -19.01
N GLU A 424 -26.37 -1.25 -18.38
CA GLU A 424 -27.80 -1.46 -18.65
C GLU A 424 -28.61 -0.24 -18.24
N ASN A 425 -28.26 0.36 -17.10
CA ASN A 425 -28.93 1.56 -16.59
C ASN A 425 -28.17 2.87 -16.87
N ASN A 426 -27.06 2.79 -17.61
CA ASN A 426 -26.17 3.93 -17.90
C ASN A 426 -25.68 4.66 -16.63
N VAL A 427 -25.45 3.93 -15.53
CA VAL A 427 -25.02 4.49 -14.24
C VAL A 427 -23.51 4.31 -14.07
N PHE A 428 -22.81 5.44 -13.97
CA PHE A 428 -21.39 5.50 -13.62
C PHE A 428 -21.23 6.12 -12.24
N ARG A 429 -20.92 5.30 -11.23
CA ARG A 429 -20.77 5.78 -9.86
C ARG A 429 -19.48 5.30 -9.23
N SER A 430 -18.95 6.10 -8.30
CA SER A 430 -17.90 5.59 -7.41
C SER A 430 -18.46 4.41 -6.62
N VAL A 431 -17.69 3.33 -6.51
CA VAL A 431 -18.14 2.15 -5.77
C VAL A 431 -18.40 2.53 -4.32
N GLU A 432 -19.39 1.88 -3.71
CA GLU A 432 -19.72 2.08 -2.30
C GLU A 432 -18.50 1.93 -1.40
N ASN A 433 -18.58 2.62 -0.26
CA ASN A 433 -17.50 2.81 0.70
C ASN A 433 -17.16 1.55 1.50
N CYS A 434 -16.81 0.49 0.79
CA CYS A 434 -16.47 -0.82 1.32
C CYS A 434 -15.04 -1.17 0.94
N VAL A 435 -14.29 -1.62 1.94
CA VAL A 435 -12.97 -2.22 1.75
C VAL A 435 -13.16 -3.72 1.75
N TRP A 436 -12.60 -4.37 0.73
CA TRP A 436 -12.58 -5.82 0.64
C TRP A 436 -11.16 -6.32 0.82
N ARG A 437 -11.02 -7.51 1.40
CA ARG A 437 -9.76 -8.24 1.37
C ARG A 437 -9.94 -9.67 0.88
N LEU A 438 -8.96 -10.16 0.13
CA LEU A 438 -8.83 -11.55 -0.28
C LEU A 438 -7.71 -12.19 0.53
N ASN A 439 -7.98 -13.34 1.13
CA ASN A 439 -6.93 -14.18 1.71
C ASN A 439 -6.31 -15.02 0.59
N MET A 440 -5.03 -14.83 0.28
CA MET A 440 -4.36 -15.49 -0.83
C MET A 440 -4.10 -16.99 -0.60
N LEU A 441 -4.26 -17.48 0.64
CA LEU A 441 -4.07 -18.90 0.97
C LEU A 441 -5.26 -19.78 0.59
N ASN A 442 -6.45 -19.24 0.76
CA ASN A 442 -7.70 -19.97 0.55
C ASN A 442 -8.62 -19.26 -0.45
N LEU A 443 -8.14 -18.17 -1.04
CA LEU A 443 -8.81 -17.36 -2.06
C LEU A 443 -10.21 -16.92 -1.64
N ARG A 444 -10.41 -16.67 -0.34
CA ARG A 444 -11.69 -16.23 0.20
C ARG A 444 -11.73 -14.73 0.44
N TRP A 445 -12.73 -14.08 -0.13
CA TRP A 445 -13.04 -12.68 0.09
C TRP A 445 -13.62 -12.44 1.48
N GLN A 446 -13.42 -11.24 1.99
CA GLN A 446 -14.05 -10.76 3.20
C GLN A 446 -14.34 -9.25 3.08
N LYS A 447 -15.60 -8.88 3.32
CA LYS A 447 -15.98 -7.48 3.45
C LYS A 447 -15.53 -6.95 4.81
N LEU A 448 -14.78 -5.85 4.82
CA LEU A 448 -14.34 -5.21 6.05
C LEU A 448 -15.33 -4.12 6.46
N ASP A 449 -15.56 -4.02 7.76
CA ASP A 449 -16.32 -2.92 8.36
C ASP A 449 -15.42 -1.69 8.52
N LEU A 450 -14.99 -1.16 7.39
CA LEU A 450 -14.07 -0.03 7.29
C LEU A 450 -14.59 0.93 6.22
N LYS A 451 -14.68 2.20 6.58
CA LYS A 451 -15.09 3.29 5.68
C LYS A 451 -13.88 4.13 5.28
N ILE A 452 -13.71 4.35 3.98
CA ILE A 452 -12.74 5.29 3.42
C ILE A 452 -13.34 6.70 3.48
N PRO A 453 -12.61 7.75 3.90
CA PRO A 453 -13.21 9.06 4.10
C PRO A 453 -13.69 9.72 2.79
N CYS A 454 -13.10 9.36 1.65
CA CYS A 454 -13.49 9.89 0.34
C CYS A 454 -13.48 8.77 -0.71
N LEU A 455 -14.61 8.65 -1.41
CA LEU A 455 -14.77 7.77 -2.55
C LEU A 455 -14.11 8.41 -3.76
N THR A 456 -13.02 7.83 -4.21
CA THR A 456 -12.31 8.27 -5.41
C THR A 456 -11.99 7.10 -6.31
N TYR A 457 -11.89 7.38 -7.59
CA TYR A 457 -11.37 6.48 -8.61
C TYR A 457 -10.23 7.17 -9.36
N PHE A 458 -9.36 6.42 -10.04
CA PHE A 458 -8.09 6.94 -10.60
C PHE A 458 -7.18 7.63 -9.55
N HIS A 459 -7.37 7.29 -8.27
CA HIS A 459 -6.47 7.68 -7.20
C HIS A 459 -5.19 6.85 -7.29
N ALA A 460 -4.14 7.33 -6.62
CA ALA A 460 -2.93 6.55 -6.42
C ALA A 460 -2.88 6.05 -4.98
N ALA A 461 -2.46 4.80 -4.78
CA ALA A 461 -2.29 4.26 -3.44
C ALA A 461 -1.01 3.45 -3.31
N CYS A 462 -0.45 3.44 -2.09
CA CYS A 462 0.72 2.66 -1.73
C CYS A 462 0.63 2.27 -0.25
N ALA A 463 1.42 1.29 0.19
CA ALA A 463 1.48 0.88 1.59
C ALA A 463 2.90 0.70 2.09
N ASN A 464 3.11 1.05 3.35
CA ASN A 464 4.37 0.79 4.04
C ASN A 464 4.36 -0.60 4.73
N ASP A 465 5.51 -1.03 5.23
CA ASP A 465 5.68 -2.35 5.85
C ASP A 465 4.92 -2.47 7.18
N ASN A 466 4.53 -1.35 7.78
CA ASN A 466 3.70 -1.31 8.98
C ASN A 466 2.21 -1.55 8.69
N GLY A 467 1.85 -1.82 7.42
CA GLY A 467 0.49 -2.06 6.99
C GLY A 467 -0.39 -0.81 6.99
N GLN A 468 0.22 0.37 6.89
CA GLN A 468 -0.51 1.62 6.66
C GLN A 468 -0.56 1.90 5.17
N VAL A 469 -1.77 2.03 4.66
CA VAL A 469 -2.10 2.38 3.28
C VAL A 469 -2.28 3.89 3.19
N PHE A 470 -1.73 4.49 2.15
CA PHE A 470 -1.89 5.90 1.79
C PHE A 470 -2.59 5.99 0.45
N ILE A 471 -3.61 6.84 0.34
CA ILE A 471 -4.41 7.07 -0.87
C ILE A 471 -4.40 8.56 -1.17
N HIS A 472 -3.94 8.93 -2.36
CA HIS A 472 -3.80 10.31 -2.79
C HIS A 472 -4.59 10.59 -4.08
N GLY A 473 -5.25 11.75 -4.09
CA GLY A 473 -5.87 12.34 -5.25
C GLY A 473 -6.99 11.49 -5.87
N GLY A 474 -7.09 11.51 -7.19
CA GLY A 474 -8.14 10.83 -7.95
C GLY A 474 -9.31 11.75 -8.30
N VAL A 475 -10.39 11.14 -8.77
CA VAL A 475 -11.63 11.82 -9.18
C VAL A 475 -12.73 11.46 -8.20
N LYS A 476 -13.45 12.48 -7.75
CA LYS A 476 -14.69 12.35 -6.97
C LYS A 476 -15.85 12.63 -7.92
N SER A 477 -16.83 11.73 -7.97
CA SER A 477 -18.09 11.96 -8.66
C SER A 477 -19.12 12.48 -7.65
N VAL A 478 -19.64 13.68 -7.87
CA VAL A 478 -20.70 14.30 -7.05
C VAL A 478 -21.75 14.86 -8.00
N ASN A 479 -23.01 14.41 -7.88
CA ASN A 479 -24.10 14.86 -8.74
C ASN A 479 -23.71 14.82 -10.24
N GLU A 480 -23.10 13.71 -10.69
CA GLU A 480 -22.62 13.50 -12.06
C GLU A 480 -21.48 14.43 -12.53
N THR A 481 -21.06 15.38 -11.70
CA THR A 481 -19.85 16.17 -11.94
C THR A 481 -18.61 15.43 -11.44
N ASN A 482 -17.61 15.32 -12.31
CA ASN A 482 -16.32 14.70 -12.00
C ASN A 482 -15.31 15.79 -11.65
N THR A 483 -14.86 15.82 -10.39
CA THR A 483 -13.88 16.79 -9.92
C THR A 483 -12.64 16.07 -9.38
N ARG A 484 -11.46 16.56 -9.76
CA ARG A 484 -10.21 16.02 -9.22
C ARG A 484 -9.92 16.55 -7.84
N VAL A 485 -9.25 15.74 -7.04
CA VAL A 485 -8.84 16.08 -5.67
C VAL A 485 -7.34 15.86 -5.49
N ASN A 486 -6.77 16.46 -4.45
CA ASN A 486 -5.39 16.27 -3.98
C ASN A 486 -5.34 15.82 -2.52
N HIS A 487 -6.46 15.30 -1.99
CA HIS A 487 -6.50 14.86 -0.61
C HIS A 487 -5.61 13.63 -0.41
N LEU A 488 -4.93 13.59 0.72
CA LEU A 488 -4.21 12.42 1.20
C LEU A 488 -5.00 11.79 2.36
N TYR A 489 -5.30 10.51 2.23
CA TYR A 489 -5.93 9.70 3.28
C TYR A 489 -4.99 8.57 3.66
N SER A 490 -5.09 8.12 4.91
CA SER A 490 -4.45 6.88 5.32
C SER A 490 -5.41 5.94 6.01
N VAL A 491 -5.14 4.64 5.86
CA VAL A 491 -5.87 3.53 6.46
C VAL A 491 -4.85 2.59 7.09
N SER A 492 -5.00 2.29 8.38
CA SER A 492 -4.16 1.26 9.03
C SER A 492 -4.84 -0.11 8.93
N LEU A 493 -4.24 -1.04 8.19
CA LEU A 493 -4.72 -2.42 8.06
C LEU A 493 -4.06 -3.38 9.05
N MET A 494 -2.95 -2.95 9.65
CA MET A 494 -2.28 -3.61 10.76
C MET A 494 -2.29 -2.70 11.99
N ILE A 495 -2.06 -3.28 13.18
CA ILE A 495 -1.90 -2.51 14.42
C ILE A 495 -0.53 -1.83 14.38
N PRO A 496 -0.45 -0.49 14.37
CA PRO A 496 0.83 0.20 14.38
C PRO A 496 1.59 -0.02 15.69
N LYS A 497 2.92 0.18 15.68
CA LYS A 497 3.71 0.15 16.93
C LYS A 497 3.27 1.30 17.83
N LEU A 498 3.30 1.07 19.15
CA LEU A 498 2.93 2.11 20.13
C LEU A 498 3.73 3.40 19.93
N GLY A 499 5.03 3.30 19.65
CA GLY A 499 5.86 4.46 19.35
C GLY A 499 5.38 5.26 18.14
N ASP A 500 4.90 4.61 17.09
CA ASP A 500 4.39 5.28 15.88
C ASP A 500 3.05 5.97 16.15
N ILE A 501 2.20 5.38 16.99
CA ILE A 501 0.96 5.99 17.48
C ILE A 501 1.28 7.23 18.31
N CYS A 502 2.20 7.12 19.28
CA CYS A 502 2.64 8.22 20.12
C CYS A 502 3.23 9.36 19.29
N TRP A 503 4.12 9.05 18.35
CA TRP A 503 4.73 10.03 17.45
C TRP A 503 3.71 10.74 16.59
N THR A 504 2.80 9.97 15.97
CA THR A 504 1.68 10.52 15.19
C THR A 504 0.87 11.50 16.02
N LYS A 505 0.53 11.13 17.26
CA LYS A 505 -0.30 11.99 18.12
C LYS A 505 0.46 13.24 18.55
N LEU A 506 1.76 13.11 18.82
CA LEU A 506 2.64 14.21 19.19
C LEU A 506 2.74 15.24 18.06
N ILE A 507 3.07 14.83 16.83
CA ILE A 507 3.20 15.75 15.69
C ILE A 507 1.86 16.39 15.30
N VAL A 508 0.75 15.67 15.41
CA VAL A 508 -0.59 16.23 15.15
C VAL A 508 -0.94 17.33 16.14
N ASN A 509 -0.65 17.13 17.42
CA ASN A 509 -0.99 18.10 18.46
C ASN A 509 0.02 19.26 18.53
N TYR A 510 1.28 19.00 18.16
CA TYR A 510 2.40 19.95 18.25
C TYR A 510 3.20 19.98 16.94
N PRO A 511 2.62 20.46 15.83
CA PRO A 511 3.26 20.43 14.51
C PRO A 511 4.56 21.23 14.47
N LYS A 512 4.71 22.26 15.33
CA LYS A 512 5.93 23.08 15.41
C LYS A 512 7.18 22.28 15.82
N LEU A 513 7.04 21.09 16.41
CA LEU A 513 8.17 20.24 16.82
C LEU A 513 9.09 19.89 15.65
N VAL A 514 8.56 19.77 14.42
CA VAL A 514 9.37 19.39 13.25
C VAL A 514 10.32 20.50 12.78
N TYR A 515 10.18 21.72 13.30
CA TYR A 515 11.05 22.87 12.98
C TYR A 515 12.07 23.15 14.07
N MET A 516 11.95 22.47 15.22
CA MET A 516 12.81 22.73 16.36
C MET A 516 14.14 22.02 16.22
N ASN A 517 15.21 22.68 16.64
CA ASN A 517 16.53 22.05 16.60
C ASN A 517 16.62 20.85 17.55
N LYS A 518 17.51 19.91 17.22
CA LYS A 518 17.74 18.68 17.98
C LYS A 518 18.00 18.91 19.47
N LYS A 519 18.77 19.94 19.84
CA LYS A 519 19.14 20.23 21.23
C LYS A 519 17.90 20.60 22.06
N TYR A 520 17.01 21.40 21.49
CA TYR A 520 15.74 21.77 22.13
C TYR A 520 14.82 20.56 22.30
N LEU A 521 14.65 19.74 21.26
CA LEU A 521 13.82 18.54 21.33
C LEU A 521 14.32 17.55 22.39
N LEU A 522 15.64 17.39 22.54
CA LEU A 522 16.23 16.60 23.61
C LEU A 522 15.92 17.18 25.00
N SER A 523 15.94 18.51 25.14
CA SER A 523 15.61 19.18 26.41
C SER A 523 14.16 19.00 26.82
N LEU A 524 13.25 18.75 25.87
CA LEU A 524 11.84 18.39 26.13
C LEU A 524 11.65 16.91 26.52
N GLY A 525 12.73 16.12 26.57
CA GLY A 525 12.68 14.69 26.88
C GLY A 525 12.25 13.81 25.70
N ILE A 526 12.23 14.34 24.47
CA ILE A 526 11.91 13.53 23.29
C ILE A 526 13.08 12.57 23.00
N PRO A 527 12.87 11.25 22.96
CA PRO A 527 13.94 10.31 22.71
C PRO A 527 14.62 10.54 21.35
N ASN A 528 15.94 10.32 21.30
CA ASN A 528 16.75 10.47 20.08
C ASN A 528 16.19 9.67 18.88
N GLU A 529 15.58 8.51 19.12
CA GLU A 529 14.95 7.70 18.07
C GLU A 529 13.80 8.42 17.34
N PHE A 530 13.07 9.30 18.03
CA PHE A 530 11.99 10.08 17.45
C PHE A 530 12.53 11.36 16.80
N ILE A 531 13.58 11.96 17.37
CA ILE A 531 14.20 13.15 16.77
C ILE A 531 14.84 12.82 15.41
N ARG A 532 15.44 11.64 15.27
CA ARG A 532 15.95 11.16 13.97
C ARG A 532 14.88 11.06 12.88
N ARG A 533 13.60 11.05 13.25
CA ARG A 533 12.49 10.99 12.28
C ARG A 533 12.19 12.33 11.61
N ILE A 534 12.70 13.44 12.17
CA ILE A 534 12.49 14.80 11.64
C ILE A 534 13.58 15.18 10.61
N ASN A 535 14.82 14.74 10.84
CA ASN A 535 16.02 15.20 10.13
C ASN A 535 16.36 14.33 8.93
#